data_AF-A0A126QNI3-F1
#
_entry.id   AF-A0A126QNI3-F1
#
_cell.length_a   1.000
_cell.length_b   1.000
_cell.length_c   1.000
_cell.angle_alpha   90.00
_cell.angle_beta   90.00
_cell.angle_gamma   90.00
#
_symmetry.space_group_name_H-M   'P 1'
#
loop_
_entity.id
_entity.type
_entity.pdbx_description
1 polymer ?
#
loop_
_entity_poly.entity_id
_entity_poly.type
_entity_poly.pdbx_seq_one_letter_code
_entity_poly.pdbx_strand_id
1 'polypeptide(L)'
;MLFSDIPQLLGSFFDFMDSPQWRAWPFNSGYGEHILPAVARLLFVSLIIGAILLFLRLLFGPGGPLRDKELEEEARIQTERERAEVEELFAKGEISELEYKTRMKSLKD
;
A
#
# COMPACT_ATOMS: atom_id res chain seq x y z
N MET A 1 -31.99 -2.73 -26.86
CA MET A 1 -31.87 -4.18 -26.60
C MET A 1 -30.76 -4.53 -25.61
N LEU A 2 -29.81 -3.64 -25.27
CA LEU A 2 -28.70 -3.93 -24.33
C LEU A 2 -29.07 -3.95 -22.83
N PHE A 3 -30.21 -3.36 -22.43
CA PHE A 3 -30.60 -3.23 -21.02
C PHE A 3 -31.62 -4.28 -20.55
N SER A 4 -32.18 -5.07 -21.47
CA SER A 4 -33.20 -6.10 -21.18
C SER A 4 -32.60 -7.34 -20.54
N ASP A 5 -31.31 -7.60 -20.79
CA ASP A 5 -30.62 -8.83 -20.37
C ASP A 5 -29.93 -8.67 -19.01
N ILE A 6 -29.87 -7.45 -18.45
CA ILE A 6 -29.23 -7.18 -17.16
C ILE A 6 -29.85 -8.00 -16.01
N PRO A 7 -31.18 -8.12 -15.87
CA PRO A 7 -31.78 -8.95 -14.83
C PRO A 7 -31.42 -10.44 -14.98
N GLN A 8 -31.27 -10.89 -16.22
CA GLN A 8 -30.96 -12.28 -16.55
C GLN A 8 -29.48 -12.60 -16.32
N LEU A 9 -28.59 -11.65 -16.65
CA LEU A 9 -27.17 -11.67 -16.29
C LEU A 9 -26.97 -11.71 -14.77
N LEU A 10 -27.67 -10.82 -14.04
CA LEU A 10 -27.61 -10.80 -12.58
C LEU A 10 -28.13 -12.12 -11.98
N GLY A 11 -29.27 -12.62 -12.46
CA GLY A 11 -29.80 -13.93 -12.04
C GLY A 11 -28.80 -15.07 -12.26
N SER A 12 -28.24 -15.16 -13.47
CA SER A 12 -27.24 -16.19 -13.82
C SER A 12 -25.93 -16.06 -13.01
N PHE A 13 -25.55 -14.85 -12.62
CA PHE A 13 -24.40 -14.60 -11.76
C PHE A 13 -24.64 -15.08 -10.33
N PHE A 14 -25.83 -14.84 -9.78
CA PHE A 14 -26.20 -15.36 -8.46
C PHE A 14 -26.34 -16.89 -8.47
N ASP A 15 -26.93 -17.49 -9.50
CA ASP A 15 -27.00 -18.95 -9.66
C ASP A 15 -25.60 -19.59 -9.77
N PHE A 16 -24.66 -18.92 -10.45
CA PHE A 16 -23.27 -19.35 -10.54
C PHE A 16 -22.56 -19.30 -9.18
N MET A 17 -22.75 -18.22 -8.42
CA MET A 17 -22.22 -18.08 -7.06
C MET A 17 -22.80 -19.13 -6.10
N ASP A 18 -24.03 -19.56 -6.34
CA ASP A 18 -24.70 -20.58 -5.54
C ASP A 18 -24.40 -22.03 -6.00
N SER A 19 -23.61 -22.19 -7.06
CA SER A 19 -23.22 -23.52 -7.52
C SER A 19 -22.35 -24.26 -6.47
N PRO A 20 -22.44 -25.60 -6.38
CA PRO A 20 -21.66 -26.39 -5.41
C PRO A 20 -20.15 -26.18 -5.51
N GLN A 21 -19.66 -25.87 -6.70
CA GLN A 21 -18.25 -25.63 -7.02
C GLN A 21 -17.76 -24.33 -6.39
N TRP A 22 -18.59 -23.28 -6.41
CA TRP A 22 -18.30 -21.99 -5.78
C TRP A 22 -18.54 -21.97 -4.28
N ARG A 23 -19.49 -22.75 -3.77
CA ARG A 23 -19.62 -22.96 -2.31
C ARG A 23 -18.43 -23.70 -1.71
N ALA A 24 -17.78 -24.58 -2.49
CA ALA A 24 -16.55 -25.25 -2.09
C ALA A 24 -15.33 -24.33 -2.10
N TRP A 25 -15.46 -23.12 -2.65
CA TRP A 25 -14.39 -22.15 -2.63
C TRP A 25 -14.01 -21.84 -1.18
N PRO A 26 -12.71 -21.80 -0.85
CA PRO A 26 -12.27 -21.60 0.51
C PRO A 26 -12.47 -20.14 0.93
N PHE A 27 -13.50 -19.40 0.54
CA PHE A 27 -13.87 -18.12 1.17
C PHE A 27 -15.36 -18.07 1.56
N ASN A 28 -16.14 -19.11 1.24
CA ASN A 28 -17.56 -19.17 1.56
C ASN A 28 -17.82 -19.91 2.90
N SER A 29 -19.03 -19.77 3.44
CA SER A 29 -19.49 -20.26 4.75
C SER A 29 -19.63 -21.79 4.85
N GLY A 30 -19.47 -22.53 3.74
CA GLY A 30 -19.63 -23.98 3.67
C GLY A 30 -18.48 -24.83 4.23
N TYR A 31 -17.35 -24.22 4.62
CA TYR A 31 -16.20 -24.91 5.24
C TYR A 31 -15.95 -24.38 6.67
N GLY A 32 -17.02 -24.28 7.46
CA GLY A 32 -17.07 -23.58 8.74
C GLY A 32 -16.68 -24.36 10.00
N GLU A 33 -16.09 -25.57 9.91
CA GLU A 33 -15.74 -26.35 11.11
C GLU A 33 -14.23 -26.52 11.35
N HIS A 34 -13.37 -25.97 10.48
CA HIS A 34 -11.93 -26.20 10.58
C HIS A 34 -11.13 -24.89 10.59
N ILE A 35 -10.40 -24.67 11.68
CA ILE A 35 -9.52 -23.50 11.93
C ILE A 35 -8.42 -23.40 10.87
N LEU A 36 -7.92 -24.55 10.38
CA LEU A 36 -6.80 -24.61 9.45
C LEU A 36 -7.12 -23.96 8.08
N PRO A 37 -8.23 -24.29 7.41
CA PRO A 37 -8.70 -23.55 6.23
C PRO A 37 -8.85 -22.04 6.48
N ALA A 38 -9.38 -21.62 7.63
CA ALA A 38 -9.54 -20.19 7.93
C ALA A 38 -8.20 -19.44 8.01
N VAL A 39 -7.20 -20.05 8.66
CA VAL A 39 -5.84 -19.47 8.74
C VAL A 39 -5.18 -19.42 7.36
N ALA A 40 -5.30 -20.47 6.56
CA ALA A 40 -4.76 -20.50 5.20
C ALA A 40 -5.34 -19.37 4.32
N ARG A 41 -6.64 -19.07 4.46
CA ARG A 41 -7.30 -17.94 3.79
C ARG A 41 -6.69 -16.61 4.19
N LEU A 42 -6.54 -16.37 5.50
CA LEU A 42 -5.98 -15.13 6.01
C LEU A 42 -4.54 -14.92 5.54
N LEU A 43 -3.73 -15.98 5.55
CA LEU A 43 -2.35 -15.94 5.04
C LEU A 43 -2.31 -15.62 3.55
N PHE A 44 -3.18 -16.26 2.76
CA PHE A 44 -3.27 -16.02 1.32
C PHE A 44 -3.69 -14.58 1.01
N VAL A 45 -4.71 -14.06 1.69
CA VAL A 45 -5.15 -12.66 1.55
C VAL A 45 -4.03 -11.70 1.95
N SER A 46 -3.36 -11.97 3.08
CA SER A 46 -2.24 -11.14 3.55
C SER A 46 -1.09 -11.14 2.55
N LEU A 47 -0.81 -12.27 1.91
CA LEU A 47 0.21 -12.40 0.88
C LEU A 47 -0.15 -11.60 -0.38
N ILE A 48 -1.40 -11.66 -0.83
CA ILE A 48 -1.86 -10.83 -1.96
C ILE A 48 -1.75 -9.34 -1.62
N ILE A 49 -2.23 -8.93 -0.45
CA ILE A 49 -2.14 -7.53 -0.01
C ILE A 49 -0.67 -7.09 0.05
N GLY A 50 0.20 -7.91 0.63
CA GLY A 50 1.64 -7.64 0.68
C GLY A 50 2.26 -7.49 -0.71
N ALA A 51 1.88 -8.35 -1.67
CA ALA A 51 2.33 -8.25 -3.05
C ALA A 51 1.83 -6.96 -3.73
N ILE A 52 0.57 -6.57 -3.51
CA ILE A 52 0.01 -5.31 -4.02
C ILE A 52 0.76 -4.12 -3.43
N LEU A 53 0.99 -4.11 -2.11
CA LEU A 53 1.73 -3.04 -1.44
C LEU A 53 3.16 -2.94 -1.97
N LEU A 54 3.83 -4.07 -2.18
CA LEU A 54 5.17 -4.10 -2.76
C LEU A 54 5.17 -3.57 -4.20
N PHE A 55 4.19 -3.97 -5.01
CA PHE A 55 4.04 -3.49 -6.38
C PHE A 55 3.81 -1.98 -6.42
N LEU A 56 2.91 -1.46 -5.58
CA LEU A 56 2.69 -0.02 -5.44
C LEU A 56 3.95 0.69 -4.91
N ARG A 57 4.68 0.09 -3.97
CA ARG A 57 5.92 0.65 -3.42
C ARG A 57 7.04 0.70 -4.47
N LEU A 58 7.08 -0.24 -5.41
CA LEU A 58 8.03 -0.23 -6.53
C LEU A 58 7.63 0.78 -7.61
N LEU A 59 6.33 0.92 -7.86
CA LEU A 59 5.81 1.72 -8.97
C LEU A 59 5.68 3.21 -8.62
N PHE A 60 5.26 3.50 -7.38
CA PHE A 60 4.96 4.84 -6.86
C PHE A 60 5.81 5.25 -5.65
N GLY A 61 6.67 4.36 -5.12
CA GLY A 61 7.61 4.73 -4.07
C GLY A 61 8.78 5.57 -4.58
N PRO A 62 9.74 5.97 -3.72
CA PRO A 62 10.93 6.70 -4.12
C PRO A 62 11.68 5.99 -5.26
N GLY A 63 11.85 6.69 -6.39
CA GLY A 63 12.46 6.17 -7.61
C GLY A 63 11.55 5.31 -8.49
N GLY A 64 10.24 5.24 -8.18
CA GLY A 64 9.25 4.52 -8.96
C GLY A 64 8.94 5.23 -10.30
N PRO A 65 8.79 4.49 -11.41
CA PRO A 65 8.68 5.09 -12.75
C PRO A 65 7.35 5.81 -13.01
N LEU A 66 6.31 5.57 -12.19
CA LEU A 66 5.02 6.26 -12.28
C LEU A 66 4.84 7.32 -11.19
N ARG A 67 5.90 7.66 -10.43
CA ARG A 67 5.83 8.76 -9.49
C ARG A 67 5.89 10.08 -10.23
N ASP A 68 4.91 10.96 -10.00
CA ASP A 68 4.90 12.29 -10.58
C ASP A 68 6.13 13.09 -10.12
N LYS A 69 6.82 13.70 -11.08
CA LYS A 69 8.08 14.42 -10.84
C LYS A 69 7.90 15.65 -9.94
N GLU A 70 6.70 16.24 -9.93
CA GLU A 70 6.37 17.38 -9.08
C GLU A 70 6.37 16.99 -7.58
N LEU A 71 5.86 15.81 -7.23
CA LEU A 71 5.90 15.29 -5.86
C LEU A 71 7.34 14.95 -5.42
N GLU A 72 8.20 14.59 -6.37
CA GLU A 72 9.63 14.40 -6.13
C GLU A 72 10.36 15.70 -5.83
N GLU A 73 10.04 16.74 -6.58
CA GLU A 73 10.63 18.05 -6.42
C GLU A 73 10.20 18.70 -5.10
N GLU A 74 8.92 18.58 -4.72
CA GLU A 74 8.43 19.07 -3.42
C GLU A 74 9.10 18.36 -2.24
N ALA A 75 9.26 17.02 -2.30
CA ALA A 75 9.93 16.26 -1.26
C ALA A 75 11.41 16.67 -1.14
N ARG A 76 12.10 16.85 -2.27
CA ARG A 76 13.49 17.34 -2.28
C ARG A 76 13.59 18.75 -1.72
N ILE A 77 12.69 19.66 -2.10
CA ILE A 77 12.67 21.03 -1.59
C ILE A 77 12.43 21.04 -0.08
N GLN A 78 11.56 20.19 0.46
CA GLN A 78 11.36 20.07 1.91
C GLN A 78 12.61 19.58 2.63
N THR A 79 13.25 18.51 2.13
CA THR A 79 14.51 18.01 2.71
C THR A 79 15.64 19.05 2.64
N GLU A 80 15.73 19.81 1.54
CA GLU A 80 16.73 20.88 1.38
C GLU A 80 16.46 22.04 2.35
N ARG A 81 15.19 22.41 2.57
CA ARG A 81 14.79 23.42 3.57
C ARG A 81 15.13 22.99 4.99
N GLU A 82 14.76 21.78 5.38
CA GLU A 82 15.06 21.25 6.72
C GLU A 82 16.57 21.19 6.99
N ARG A 83 17.37 20.85 5.97
CA ARG A 83 18.84 20.89 6.07
C ARG A 83 19.35 22.31 6.25
N ALA A 84 18.83 23.27 5.48
CA ALA A 84 19.21 24.68 5.58
C ALA A 84 18.85 25.28 6.95
N GLU A 85 17.68 24.95 7.49
CA GLU A 85 17.27 25.36 8.84
C GLU A 85 18.19 24.78 9.92
N VAL A 86 18.54 23.50 9.82
CA VAL A 86 19.47 22.86 10.76
C VAL A 86 20.87 23.48 10.67
N GLU A 87 21.33 23.85 9.47
CA GLU A 87 22.61 24.55 9.27
C GLU A 87 22.57 25.98 9.84
N GLU A 88 21.47 26.72 9.67
CA GLU A 88 21.30 28.05 10.23
C GLU A 88 21.26 28.03 11.76
N LEU A 89 20.57 27.06 12.36
CA LEU A 89 20.54 26.86 13.81
C LEU A 89 21.93 26.53 14.37
N PHE A 90 22.73 25.76 13.63
CA PHE A 90 24.11 25.47 14.00
C PHE A 90 25.01 26.72 13.88
N ALA A 91 24.85 27.49 12.80
CA ALA A 91 25.58 28.75 12.58
C ALA A 91 25.24 29.81 13.65
N LYS A 92 23.99 29.85 14.14
CA LYS A 92 23.57 30.68 15.27
C LYS A 92 24.05 30.16 16.63
N GLY A 93 24.59 28.93 16.68
CA GLY A 93 25.05 28.28 17.92
C GLY A 93 23.91 27.82 18.83
N GLU A 94 22.67 27.75 18.33
CA GLU A 94 21.48 27.34 19.10
C GLU A 94 21.41 25.82 19.28
N ILE A 95 22.10 25.06 18.43
CA ILE A 95 22.22 23.61 18.54
C ILE A 95 23.67 23.18 18.69
N SER A 96 23.89 22.13 19.51
CA SER A 96 25.23 21.57 19.71
C SER A 96 25.73 20.80 18.49
N GLU A 97 27.05 20.64 18.34
CA GLU A 97 27.66 19.88 17.24
C GLU A 97 27.16 18.42 17.16
N LEU A 98 26.87 17.81 18.33
CA LEU A 98 26.29 16.47 18.43
C LEU A 98 24.85 16.42 17.90
N GLU A 99 24.06 17.44 18.20
CA GLU A 99 22.67 17.54 17.77
C GLU A 99 22.58 17.83 16.26
N TYR A 100 23.44 18.72 15.76
CA TYR A 100 23.62 18.97 14.33
C TYR A 100 23.96 17.69 13.56
N LYS A 101 24.98 16.94 14.02
CA LYS A 101 25.38 15.67 13.39
C LYS A 101 24.27 14.62 13.39
N THR A 102 23.46 14.57 14.45
CA THR A 102 22.36 13.60 14.56
C THR A 102 21.20 13.96 13.63
N ARG A 103 20.78 15.22 13.59
CA ARG A 103 19.71 15.71 12.69
C ARG A 103 20.12 15.64 11.23
N MET A 104 21.37 16.01 10.92
CA MET A 104 21.88 15.91 9.56
C MET A 104 21.99 14.45 9.08
N LYS A 105 22.21 13.50 10.00
CA LYS A 105 22.22 12.06 9.69
C LYS A 105 20.82 11.52 9.42
N SER A 106 19.79 11.98 10.12
CA SER A 106 18.40 11.58 9.84
C SER A 106 17.84 12.19 8.56
N LEU A 107 18.38 13.34 8.12
CA LEU A 107 18.02 13.98 6.85
C LEU A 107 18.74 13.37 5.64
N LYS A 108 19.66 12.43 5.86
CA LYS A 108 20.35 11.64 4.84
C LYS A 108 19.59 10.32 4.68
N ASP A 109 18.51 10.35 3.89
CA ASP A 109 17.91 9.14 3.33
C ASP A 109 18.90 8.41 2.43
#